data_AF-U5E9J8-F1
#
_entry.id   AF-U5E9J8-F1
#
_cell.length_a   1.000
_cell.length_b   1.000
_cell.length_c   1.000
_cell.angle_alpha   90.00
_cell.angle_beta   90.00
_cell.angle_gamma   90.00
#
_symmetry.space_group_name_H-M   'P 1'
#
loop_
_entity.id
_entity.type
_entity.pdbx_description
1 polymer ?
#
loop_
_entity_poly.entity_id
_entity_poly.type
_entity_poly.pdbx_seq_one_letter_code
_entity_poly.pdbx_strand_id
1 'polypeptide(L)'
;MGRSDEIGLRSGTALCEHGWMPDLLWTEVKNFFDPHLMGALPDLWVPDTSVEDWQAVFDLVRPNGWAIEYVVDDIVLPLPAAAEFLPRAVDAEEHVVLWVRPAPAVTAIFYPMSATEIDFDVDLRELQGQAGVDTLCGFISALGRRLGKPVFMAAEGQYGYPLLGFDPAADRVVLFADPIDPGA
;
A
#
# COMPACT_ATOMS: atom_id res chain seq x y z
N MET A 1 59.81 -40.50 -15.81
CA MET A 1 59.79 -39.51 -16.90
C MET A 1 58.36 -39.48 -17.43
N GLY A 2 57.54 -38.44 -17.29
CA GLY A 2 57.62 -37.25 -16.42
C GLY A 2 56.44 -37.22 -15.42
N ARG A 3 56.28 -36.12 -14.68
CA ARG A 3 55.29 -35.92 -13.61
C ARG A 3 54.69 -34.51 -13.79
N SER A 4 53.49 -34.27 -13.23
CA SER A 4 52.78 -32.97 -13.25
C SER A 4 52.20 -32.60 -14.64
N ASP A 5 51.18 -31.75 -14.82
CA ASP A 5 50.19 -31.05 -13.96
C ASP A 5 48.77 -31.29 -14.56
N GLU A 6 47.61 -30.88 -14.03
CA GLU A 6 47.20 -30.01 -12.90
C GLU A 6 45.92 -30.61 -12.25
N ILE A 7 45.43 -30.07 -11.12
CA ILE A 7 44.05 -30.27 -10.64
C ILE A 7 43.29 -28.94 -10.71
N GLY A 8 42.64 -28.70 -11.86
CA GLY A 8 41.82 -27.52 -12.10
C GLY A 8 40.46 -27.57 -11.40
N LEU A 9 40.46 -27.42 -10.07
CA LEU A 9 39.24 -27.36 -9.27
C LEU A 9 38.52 -26.01 -9.47
N ARG A 10 37.77 -25.87 -10.56
CA ARG A 10 36.84 -24.74 -10.74
C ARG A 10 35.53 -25.04 -10.01
N SER A 11 35.49 -24.68 -8.72
CA SER A 11 34.23 -24.49 -8.01
C SER A 11 33.41 -23.44 -8.74
N GLY A 12 32.41 -23.90 -9.49
CA GLY A 12 31.32 -23.05 -9.95
C GLY A 12 30.44 -22.70 -8.76
N THR A 13 30.86 -21.70 -7.97
CA THR A 13 29.97 -21.08 -7.00
C THR A 13 28.79 -20.52 -7.78
N ALA A 14 27.64 -21.17 -7.66
CA ALA A 14 26.39 -20.55 -8.08
C ALA A 14 26.31 -19.21 -7.36
N LEU A 15 26.30 -18.13 -8.14
CA LEU A 15 26.13 -16.80 -7.59
C LEU A 15 24.84 -16.80 -6.80
N CYS A 16 24.85 -16.23 -5.60
CA CYS A 16 23.62 -15.99 -4.87
C CYS A 16 22.79 -15.05 -5.73
N GLU A 17 21.78 -15.60 -6.42
CA GLU A 17 20.71 -14.81 -6.97
C GLU A 17 19.98 -14.18 -5.79
N HIS A 18 20.44 -12.98 -5.40
CA HIS A 18 19.53 -11.94 -4.97
C HIS A 18 18.68 -11.60 -6.20
N GLY A 19 17.80 -12.56 -6.53
CA GLY A 19 16.73 -12.33 -7.47
C GLY A 19 15.95 -11.18 -6.90
N TRP A 20 16.06 -10.04 -7.57
CA TRP A 20 15.03 -9.02 -7.54
C TRP A 20 13.75 -9.76 -7.93
N MET A 21 12.98 -10.23 -6.94
CA MET A 21 11.61 -10.63 -7.19
C MET A 21 10.96 -9.37 -7.75
N PRO A 22 10.41 -9.40 -8.98
CA PRO A 22 9.77 -8.24 -9.52
C PRO A 22 8.66 -7.81 -8.56
N ASP A 23 8.53 -6.50 -8.39
CA ASP A 23 7.27 -5.92 -7.92
C ASP A 23 6.14 -6.47 -8.80
N LEU A 24 4.95 -6.68 -8.20
CA LEU A 24 3.84 -7.40 -8.82
C LEU A 24 3.60 -6.97 -10.27
N LEU A 25 3.59 -7.91 -11.22
CA LEU A 25 3.43 -7.56 -12.63
C LEU A 25 1.95 -7.34 -12.95
N TRP A 26 1.64 -6.25 -13.67
CA TRP A 26 0.28 -5.94 -14.13
C TRP A 26 -0.39 -7.12 -14.84
N THR A 27 0.36 -7.90 -15.61
CA THR A 27 -0.16 -9.09 -16.30
C THR A 27 -0.67 -10.18 -15.35
N GLU A 28 -0.15 -10.24 -14.12
CA GLU A 28 -0.49 -11.20 -13.07
C GLU A 28 -1.64 -10.66 -12.19
N VAL A 29 -1.63 -9.36 -11.87
CA VAL A 29 -2.54 -8.77 -10.87
C VAL A 29 -3.65 -7.87 -11.41
N LYS A 30 -3.72 -7.57 -12.72
CA LYS A 30 -4.71 -6.67 -13.35
C LYS A 30 -6.17 -6.86 -12.89
N ASN A 31 -6.58 -8.07 -12.51
CA ASN A 31 -7.93 -8.35 -12.05
C ASN A 31 -8.22 -7.77 -10.66
N PHE A 32 -7.20 -7.57 -9.82
CA PHE A 32 -7.29 -6.79 -8.57
C PHE A 32 -7.26 -5.27 -8.80
N PHE A 33 -7.12 -4.82 -10.06
CA PHE A 33 -7.17 -3.43 -10.50
C PHE A 33 -8.32 -3.17 -11.50
N ASP A 34 -9.26 -4.10 -11.65
CA ASP A 34 -10.45 -3.94 -12.49
C ASP A 34 -11.60 -3.35 -11.65
N PRO A 35 -12.03 -2.09 -11.90
CA PRO A 35 -13.07 -1.44 -11.12
C PRO A 35 -14.47 -2.05 -11.31
N HIS A 36 -14.66 -2.93 -12.29
CA HIS A 36 -15.90 -3.69 -12.47
C HIS A 36 -15.91 -5.02 -11.71
N LEU A 37 -14.74 -5.53 -11.33
CA LEU A 37 -14.60 -6.79 -10.58
C LEU A 37 -14.38 -6.56 -9.08
N MET A 38 -13.62 -5.52 -8.73
CA MET A 38 -13.22 -5.19 -7.35
C MET A 38 -14.07 -4.09 -6.72
N GLY A 39 -14.96 -3.44 -7.48
CA GLY A 39 -15.48 -2.11 -7.13
C GLY A 39 -14.51 -0.99 -7.52
N ALA A 40 -14.98 0.24 -7.56
CA ALA A 40 -14.16 1.39 -7.96
C ALA A 40 -13.23 1.85 -6.82
N LEU A 41 -13.67 1.66 -5.57
CA LEU A 41 -13.01 2.06 -4.34
C LEU A 41 -12.80 0.81 -3.45
N PRO A 42 -11.78 -0.01 -3.71
CA PRO A 42 -11.44 -1.14 -2.84
C PRO A 42 -11.08 -0.67 -1.42
N ASP A 43 -11.59 -1.38 -0.42
CA ASP A 43 -11.33 -1.08 1.00
C ASP A 43 -9.84 -1.35 1.32
N LEU A 44 -9.08 -0.37 1.81
CA LEU A 44 -7.75 -0.57 2.41
C LEU A 44 -7.72 -0.21 3.89
N TRP A 45 -6.98 -0.98 4.67
CA TRP A 45 -6.86 -0.73 6.11
C TRP A 45 -5.51 -1.13 6.70
N VAL A 46 -5.16 -0.49 7.82
CA VAL A 46 -4.07 -0.87 8.72
C VAL A 46 -4.66 -1.15 10.10
N PRO A 47 -4.62 -2.39 10.61
CA PRO A 47 -5.18 -2.72 11.92
C PRO A 47 -4.22 -2.39 13.08
N ASP A 48 -4.74 -2.50 14.30
CA ASP A 48 -4.01 -2.36 15.57
C ASP A 48 -3.26 -1.01 15.71
N THR A 49 -3.82 0.09 15.19
CA THR A 49 -3.17 1.41 15.16
C THR A 49 -3.35 2.21 16.46
N SER A 50 -2.68 3.36 16.54
CA SER A 50 -2.89 4.38 17.57
C SER A 50 -2.87 5.79 16.99
N VAL A 51 -3.07 6.78 17.86
CA VAL A 51 -2.94 8.21 17.53
C VAL A 51 -1.54 8.55 17.00
N GLU A 52 -0.51 7.88 17.52
CA GLU A 52 0.88 8.02 17.09
C GLU A 52 1.12 7.45 15.68
N ASP A 53 0.41 6.39 15.29
CA ASP A 53 0.47 5.85 13.92
C ASP A 53 -0.19 6.81 12.92
N TRP A 54 -1.34 7.39 13.26
CA TRP A 54 -1.95 8.45 12.46
C TRP A 54 -1.04 9.67 12.30
N GLN A 55 -0.34 10.09 13.37
CA GLN A 55 0.69 11.14 13.26
C GLN A 55 1.85 10.69 12.37
N ALA A 56 2.26 9.43 12.44
CA ALA A 56 3.31 8.87 11.60
C ALA A 56 2.94 8.87 10.10
N VAL A 57 1.66 8.72 9.75
CA VAL A 57 1.15 8.93 8.38
C VAL A 57 1.30 10.40 7.97
N PHE A 58 0.91 11.36 8.82
CA PHE A 58 1.04 12.80 8.49
C PHE A 58 2.51 13.19 8.27
N ASP A 59 3.40 12.65 9.11
CA ASP A 59 4.84 12.85 9.02
C ASP A 59 5.47 12.17 7.79
N LEU A 60 4.83 11.15 7.21
CA LEU A 60 5.30 10.44 6.01
C LEU A 60 5.10 11.23 4.73
N VAL A 61 4.01 11.98 4.62
CA VAL A 61 3.61 12.69 3.39
C VAL A 61 4.69 13.65 2.90
N ARG A 62 5.12 14.59 3.75
CA ARG A 62 6.01 15.68 3.32
C ARG A 62 7.40 15.21 2.85
N PRO A 63 8.10 14.29 3.55
CA PRO A 63 9.38 13.75 3.09
C PRO A 63 9.30 13.01 1.75
N ASN A 64 8.14 12.39 1.43
CA ASN A 64 7.91 11.71 0.15
C ASN A 64 7.43 12.66 -0.97
N GLY A 65 7.25 13.96 -0.68
CA GLY A 65 6.78 14.95 -1.65
C GLY A 65 5.30 14.80 -2.03
N TRP A 66 4.53 14.02 -1.28
CA TRP A 66 3.10 13.82 -1.53
C TRP A 66 2.30 15.07 -1.15
N ALA A 67 1.17 15.29 -1.81
CA ALA A 67 0.21 16.32 -1.40
C ALA A 67 -0.72 15.76 -0.30
N ILE A 68 -1.21 16.63 0.58
CA ILE A 68 -2.19 16.31 1.62
C ILE A 68 -3.20 17.45 1.79
N GLU A 69 -4.47 17.10 1.79
CA GLU A 69 -5.60 18.01 1.99
C GLU A 69 -6.53 17.43 3.06
N TYR A 70 -6.71 18.18 4.15
CA TYR A 70 -7.67 17.88 5.22
C TYR A 70 -8.96 18.65 4.93
N VAL A 71 -10.08 17.94 4.85
CA VAL A 71 -11.38 18.49 4.42
C VAL A 71 -12.46 18.15 5.45
N VAL A 72 -13.29 19.14 5.76
CA VAL A 72 -14.50 19.00 6.59
C VAL A 72 -15.64 19.70 5.86
N ASP A 73 -16.71 18.98 5.53
CA ASP A 73 -17.87 19.49 4.78
C ASP A 73 -17.46 20.35 3.56
N ASP A 74 -16.62 19.78 2.69
CA ASP A 74 -16.02 20.40 1.49
C ASP A 74 -15.06 21.59 1.73
N ILE A 75 -14.78 21.96 2.99
CA ILE A 75 -13.84 23.04 3.35
C ILE A 75 -12.45 22.47 3.61
N VAL A 76 -11.46 22.86 2.79
CA VAL A 76 -10.04 22.56 3.02
C VAL A 76 -9.52 23.37 4.21
N LEU A 77 -8.96 22.69 5.21
CA LEU A 77 -8.46 23.27 6.46
C LEU A 77 -6.97 22.93 6.68
N PRO A 78 -6.25 23.71 7.52
CA PRO A 78 -4.91 23.33 7.97
C PRO A 78 -4.97 22.02 8.77
N LEU A 79 -4.18 21.02 8.37
CA LEU A 79 -4.06 19.74 9.07
C LEU A 79 -3.51 19.96 10.50
N PRO A 80 -4.26 19.61 11.56
CA PRO A 80 -3.77 19.67 12.93
C PRO A 80 -2.97 18.40 13.30
N ALA A 81 -2.47 18.31 14.53
CA ALA A 81 -1.84 17.08 15.02
C ALA A 81 -2.88 15.95 15.14
N ALA A 82 -2.45 14.68 14.99
CA ALA A 82 -3.34 13.52 15.02
C ALA A 82 -4.19 13.43 16.31
N ALA A 83 -3.63 13.85 17.45
CA ALA A 83 -4.31 13.90 18.74
C ALA A 83 -5.44 14.94 18.83
N GLU A 84 -5.45 15.97 17.97
CA GLU A 84 -6.53 16.94 17.84
C GLU A 84 -7.50 16.58 16.69
N PHE A 85 -6.99 15.89 15.67
CA PHE A 85 -7.73 15.41 14.49
C PHE A 85 -8.68 14.27 14.86
N LEU A 86 -8.16 13.15 15.39
CA LEU A 86 -8.94 11.92 15.55
C LEU A 86 -10.17 12.07 16.46
N PRO A 87 -10.10 12.66 17.67
CA PRO A 87 -11.28 12.76 18.52
C PRO A 87 -12.37 13.64 17.92
N ARG A 88 -12.00 14.61 17.07
CA ARG A 88 -12.98 15.43 16.35
C ARG A 88 -13.63 14.64 15.22
N ALA A 89 -12.84 13.86 14.48
CA ALA A 89 -13.32 13.19 13.28
C ALA A 89 -14.16 11.94 13.58
N VAL A 90 -13.84 11.21 14.66
CA VAL A 90 -14.61 10.02 15.09
C VAL A 90 -15.99 10.39 15.64
N ASP A 91 -16.09 11.52 16.37
CA ASP A 91 -17.34 12.01 16.97
C ASP A 91 -18.07 13.08 16.10
N ALA A 92 -17.63 13.33 14.87
CA ALA A 92 -18.20 14.35 13.98
C ALA A 92 -19.60 13.99 13.48
N GLU A 93 -20.46 15.00 13.33
CA GLU A 93 -21.63 14.92 12.43
C GLU A 93 -21.24 15.33 10.99
N GLU A 94 -20.16 16.10 10.87
CA GLU A 94 -19.56 16.57 9.63
C GLU A 94 -18.79 15.47 8.87
N HIS A 95 -18.75 15.55 7.54
CA HIS A 95 -17.97 14.61 6.72
C HIS A 95 -16.49 15.02 6.72
N VAL A 96 -15.68 14.28 7.49
CA VAL A 96 -14.23 14.50 7.61
C VAL A 96 -13.45 13.52 6.75
N VAL A 97 -12.62 14.02 5.84
CA VAL A 97 -11.72 13.21 5.01
C VAL A 97 -10.31 13.81 4.93
N LEU A 98 -9.35 12.93 4.67
CA LEU A 98 -7.97 13.32 4.42
C LEU A 98 -7.51 12.73 3.08
N TRP A 99 -7.29 13.60 2.09
CA TRP A 99 -6.79 13.20 0.77
C TRP A 99 -5.27 13.25 0.75
N VAL A 100 -4.64 12.15 0.38
CA VAL A 100 -3.19 12.06 0.15
C VAL A 100 -2.95 11.69 -1.31
N ARG A 101 -2.06 12.41 -2.01
CA ARG A 101 -1.74 12.11 -3.41
C ARG A 101 -0.33 11.55 -3.54
N PRO A 102 -0.15 10.21 -3.57
CA PRO A 102 1.17 9.59 -3.74
C PRO A 102 1.77 9.82 -5.14
N ALA A 103 0.93 10.07 -6.13
CA ALA A 103 1.32 10.51 -7.47
C ALA A 103 0.34 11.59 -7.98
N PRO A 104 0.70 12.42 -8.98
CA PRO A 104 -0.13 13.54 -9.42
C PRO A 104 -1.55 13.18 -9.93
N ALA A 105 -1.77 11.91 -10.29
CA ALA A 105 -3.02 11.40 -10.83
C ALA A 105 -3.60 10.25 -9.98
N VAL A 106 -3.14 10.07 -8.73
CA VAL A 106 -3.61 9.03 -7.81
C VAL A 106 -3.94 9.68 -6.47
N THR A 107 -5.13 9.41 -5.95
CA THR A 107 -5.61 9.88 -4.66
C THR A 107 -5.93 8.70 -3.74
N ALA A 108 -5.37 8.72 -2.53
CA ALA A 108 -5.83 7.92 -1.40
C ALA A 108 -6.74 8.77 -0.51
N ILE A 109 -7.90 8.25 -0.15
CA ILE A 109 -8.96 8.94 0.59
C ILE A 109 -9.06 8.28 1.96
N PHE A 110 -8.48 8.88 3.00
CA PHE A 110 -8.52 8.35 4.35
C PHE A 110 -9.78 8.79 5.09
N TYR A 111 -10.42 7.82 5.75
CA TYR A 111 -11.61 7.98 6.56
C TYR A 111 -11.26 7.76 8.04
N PRO A 112 -11.12 8.83 8.84
CA PRO A 112 -10.65 8.76 10.24
C PRO A 112 -11.75 8.28 11.21
N MET A 113 -12.30 7.09 10.96
CA MET A 113 -13.43 6.51 11.70
C MET A 113 -13.01 5.85 13.03
N SER A 114 -11.72 5.60 13.23
CA SER A 114 -11.16 5.02 14.44
C SER A 114 -9.73 5.52 14.72
N ALA A 115 -9.30 5.38 15.97
CA ALA A 115 -7.88 5.49 16.34
C ALA A 115 -7.15 4.13 16.29
N THR A 116 -7.90 3.02 16.40
CA THR A 116 -7.36 1.64 16.40
C THR A 116 -7.23 1.03 15.01
N GLU A 117 -7.68 1.75 14.00
CA GLU A 117 -7.55 1.40 12.59
C GLU A 117 -7.23 2.66 11.77
N ILE A 118 -6.58 2.49 10.61
CA ILE A 118 -6.44 3.51 9.57
C ILE A 118 -7.13 2.96 8.32
N ASP A 119 -8.34 3.45 8.02
CA ASP A 119 -9.12 3.10 6.84
C ASP A 119 -8.92 4.12 5.71
N PHE A 120 -8.79 3.63 4.47
CA PHE A 120 -8.69 4.48 3.29
C PHE A 120 -9.04 3.73 2.00
N ASP A 121 -9.53 4.49 1.02
CA ASP A 121 -9.78 3.98 -0.34
C ASP A 121 -8.74 4.53 -1.32
N VAL A 122 -8.62 3.88 -2.48
CA VAL A 122 -7.96 4.42 -3.68
C VAL A 122 -8.89 4.23 -4.88
N ASP A 123 -8.79 5.07 -5.92
CA ASP A 123 -9.56 4.88 -7.14
C ASP A 123 -8.84 3.94 -8.12
N LEU A 124 -9.40 2.75 -8.37
CA LEU A 124 -8.81 1.82 -9.34
C LEU A 124 -8.78 2.38 -10.78
N ARG A 125 -9.64 3.35 -11.11
CA ARG A 125 -9.62 4.04 -12.42
C ARG A 125 -8.35 4.90 -12.60
N GLU A 126 -7.73 5.31 -11.50
CA GLU A 126 -6.44 6.03 -11.47
C GLU A 126 -5.22 5.08 -11.53
N LEU A 127 -5.40 3.82 -11.12
CA LEU A 127 -4.32 2.84 -10.93
C LEU A 127 -4.21 1.81 -12.07
N GLN A 128 -4.14 2.29 -13.32
CA GLN A 128 -4.15 1.43 -14.51
C GLN A 128 -2.75 1.15 -15.09
N GLY A 129 -2.52 -0.10 -15.50
CA GLY A 129 -1.22 -0.56 -16.03
C GLY A 129 -0.13 -0.71 -14.96
N GLN A 130 1.09 -1.07 -15.38
CA GLN A 130 2.20 -1.31 -14.45
C GLN A 130 2.49 -0.11 -13.54
N ALA A 131 2.45 1.12 -14.08
CA ALA A 131 2.66 2.33 -13.28
C ALA A 131 1.62 2.51 -12.15
N GLY A 132 0.39 2.02 -12.33
CA GLY A 132 -0.62 1.96 -11.28
C GLY A 132 -0.25 0.95 -10.19
N VAL A 133 0.16 -0.26 -10.57
CA VAL A 133 0.65 -1.29 -9.64
C VAL A 133 1.85 -0.79 -8.85
N ASP A 134 2.86 -0.22 -9.52
CA ASP A 134 4.07 0.33 -8.92
C ASP A 134 3.73 1.45 -7.92
N THR A 135 2.76 2.31 -8.27
CA THR A 135 2.31 3.43 -7.41
C THR A 135 1.59 2.92 -6.17
N LEU A 136 0.64 1.98 -6.31
CA LEU A 136 -0.07 1.40 -5.17
C LEU A 136 0.90 0.63 -4.26
N CYS A 137 1.74 -0.23 -4.84
CA CYS A 137 2.69 -1.04 -4.10
C CYS A 137 3.71 -0.17 -3.36
N GLY A 138 4.23 0.88 -4.01
CA GLY A 138 5.13 1.86 -3.39
C GLY A 138 4.47 2.62 -2.24
N PHE A 139 3.21 3.04 -2.42
CA PHE A 139 2.43 3.75 -1.40
C PHE A 139 2.17 2.89 -0.15
N ILE A 140 1.58 1.70 -0.32
CA ILE A 140 1.28 0.82 0.81
C ILE A 140 2.54 0.25 1.47
N SER A 141 3.63 0.06 0.72
CA SER A 141 4.93 -0.32 1.31
C SER A 141 5.53 0.80 2.13
N ALA A 142 5.43 2.05 1.69
CA ALA A 142 5.91 3.21 2.46
C ALA A 142 5.10 3.41 3.75
N LEU A 143 3.78 3.25 3.70
CA LEU A 143 2.91 3.23 4.89
C LEU A 143 3.29 2.08 5.83
N GLY A 144 3.27 0.84 5.35
CA GLY A 144 3.53 -0.34 6.17
C GLY A 144 4.92 -0.33 6.83
N ARG A 145 5.96 0.12 6.11
CA ARG A 145 7.31 0.35 6.66
C ARG A 145 7.36 1.46 7.70
N ARG A 146 6.63 2.56 7.51
CA ARG A 146 6.60 3.69 8.45
C ARG A 146 5.96 3.35 9.79
N LEU A 147 4.97 2.46 9.75
CA LEU A 147 4.18 2.01 10.90
C LEU A 147 4.73 0.71 11.52
N GLY A 148 5.44 -0.11 10.73
CA GLY A 148 5.84 -1.47 11.10
C GLY A 148 4.67 -2.46 11.11
N LYS A 149 3.64 -2.21 10.28
CA LYS A 149 2.32 -2.87 10.32
C LYS A 149 1.90 -3.36 8.93
N PRO A 150 1.09 -4.43 8.84
CA PRO A 150 0.54 -4.83 7.57
C PRO A 150 -0.43 -3.78 7.03
N VAL A 151 -0.49 -3.66 5.71
CA VAL A 151 -1.49 -2.83 5.02
C VAL A 151 -2.26 -3.75 4.10
N PHE A 152 -3.58 -3.85 4.25
CA PHE A 152 -4.41 -4.77 3.48
C PHE A 152 -5.24 -4.03 2.43
N MET A 153 -5.63 -4.74 1.37
CA MET A 153 -6.61 -4.31 0.39
C MET A 153 -7.59 -5.46 0.12
N ALA A 154 -8.88 -5.17 0.18
CA ALA A 154 -9.98 -6.06 -0.25
C ALA A 154 -10.74 -5.43 -1.42
N ALA A 155 -11.69 -6.16 -2.02
CA ALA A 155 -12.67 -5.54 -2.92
C ALA A 155 -13.63 -4.63 -2.11
N GLU A 156 -14.23 -3.64 -2.76
CA GLU A 156 -15.18 -2.67 -2.19
C GLU A 156 -16.30 -3.37 -1.41
N GLY A 157 -16.41 -3.08 -0.12
CA GLY A 157 -17.36 -3.72 0.80
C GLY A 157 -17.09 -5.20 1.09
N GLN A 158 -15.88 -5.71 0.82
CA GLN A 158 -15.41 -7.06 1.17
C GLN A 158 -14.29 -7.02 2.23
N TYR A 159 -14.23 -5.93 3.01
CA TYR A 159 -13.45 -5.77 4.22
C TYR A 159 -13.26 -7.09 5.03
N GLY A 160 -12.02 -7.36 5.45
CA GLY A 160 -11.64 -8.57 6.19
C GLY A 160 -11.30 -9.78 5.31
N TYR A 161 -11.48 -9.70 3.98
CA TYR A 161 -11.03 -10.69 3.01
C TYR A 161 -9.91 -10.10 2.12
N PRO A 162 -8.67 -9.97 2.63
CA PRO A 162 -7.58 -9.33 1.90
C PRO A 162 -7.21 -10.12 0.64
N LEU A 163 -6.95 -9.40 -0.45
CA LEU A 163 -6.54 -9.93 -1.75
C LEU A 163 -5.05 -9.72 -1.99
N LEU A 164 -4.56 -8.52 -1.66
CA LEU A 164 -3.15 -8.15 -1.68
C LEU A 164 -2.86 -7.17 -0.53
N GLY A 165 -1.57 -6.97 -0.22
CA GLY A 165 -1.17 -6.01 0.80
C GLY A 165 0.30 -6.09 1.19
N PHE A 166 0.77 -5.14 1.98
CA PHE A 166 2.12 -5.14 2.52
C PHE A 166 2.25 -6.09 3.72
N ASP A 167 3.25 -6.98 3.69
CA ASP A 167 3.64 -7.84 4.81
C ASP A 167 4.97 -7.33 5.41
N PRO A 168 4.99 -6.88 6.69
CA PRO A 168 6.21 -6.46 7.38
C PRO A 168 7.26 -7.57 7.55
N ALA A 169 6.85 -8.85 7.59
CA ALA A 169 7.79 -9.96 7.73
C ALA A 169 8.57 -10.24 6.43
N ALA A 170 7.94 -10.02 5.28
CA ALA A 170 8.57 -10.11 3.96
C ALA A 170 9.13 -8.77 3.44
N ASP A 171 8.81 -7.65 4.11
CA ASP A 171 9.14 -6.26 3.75
C ASP A 171 8.75 -5.88 2.31
N ARG A 172 7.59 -6.38 1.85
CA ARG A 172 7.08 -6.20 0.48
C ARG A 172 5.58 -6.38 0.39
N VAL A 173 5.01 -6.01 -0.76
CA VAL A 173 3.63 -6.40 -1.11
C VAL A 173 3.58 -7.88 -1.48
N VAL A 174 2.55 -8.57 -0.99
CA VAL A 174 2.26 -9.98 -1.24
C VAL A 174 0.79 -10.14 -1.67
N LEU A 175 0.48 -11.29 -2.25
CA LEU A 175 -0.90 -11.70 -2.54
C LEU A 175 -1.40 -12.60 -1.40
N PHE A 176 -2.64 -12.36 -0.98
CA PHE A 176 -3.36 -13.17 0.02
C PHE A 176 -4.43 -14.06 -0.64
N ALA A 177 -4.84 -13.73 -1.88
CA ALA A 177 -5.70 -14.54 -2.73
C ALA A 177 -5.07 -14.76 -4.11
N ASP A 178 -5.40 -15.87 -4.76
CA ASP A 178 -4.97 -16.13 -6.14
C ASP A 178 -5.70 -15.18 -7.11
N PRO A 179 -5.00 -14.51 -8.04
CA PRO A 179 -5.64 -13.80 -9.13
C PRO A 179 -6.44 -14.78 -10.00
N ILE A 180 -7.68 -14.41 -10.33
CA ILE A 180 -8.47 -15.17 -11.31
C ILE A 180 -7.73 -15.11 -12.65
N ASP A 181 -7.45 -16.25 -13.30
CA ASP A 181 -6.96 -16.25 -14.68
C ASP A 181 -8.15 -16.04 -15.64
N PRO A 182 -8.21 -14.95 -16.42
CA PRO A 182 -9.27 -14.75 -17.41
C PRO A 182 -9.15 -15.69 -18.64
N GLY A 183 -8.17 -16.60 -18.66
CA GLY A 183 -7.99 -17.67 -19.65
C GLY A 183 -8.38 -19.09 -19.20
N ALA A 184 -8.98 -19.27 -18.01
CA ALA A 184 -9.43 -20.56 -17.48
C ALA A 184 -10.85 -20.96 -17.89
#